data_AF-A0A5R2N245-F1
#
_entry.id   AF-A0A5R2N245-F1
#
_cell.length_a   1.000
_cell.length_b   1.000
_cell.length_c   1.000
_cell.angle_alpha   90.00
_cell.angle_beta   90.00
_cell.angle_gamma   90.00
#
_symmetry.space_group_name_H-M   'P 1'
#
loop_
_entity.id
_entity.type
_entity.pdbx_description
1 polymer ?
#
loop_
_entity_poly.entity_id
_entity_poly.type
_entity_poly.pdbx_seq_one_letter_code
_entity_poly.pdbx_strand_id
1 'polypeptide(L)'
;MRGLVKSSSLAGAVSPMIPVLFCALGIFLLSGMDAAMKVLVIAVGVYNTVLWRSILATVVAGTGWSMGPRRLPAPSVLRLHALRAAVVGFVLLSFFWGLARLPLAEAIGLSFVAPLF
;
A
#
# COMPACT_ATOMS: atom_id res chain seq x y z
N MET A 1 24.19 -19.17 -48.91
CA MET A 1 23.15 -19.37 -47.89
C MET A 1 23.81 -19.91 -46.61
N ARG A 2 24.20 -19.02 -45.69
CA ARG A 2 24.65 -19.40 -44.34
C ARG A 2 23.62 -18.86 -43.36
N GLY A 3 22.84 -19.76 -42.76
CA GLY A 3 21.83 -19.41 -41.77
C GLY A 3 22.50 -18.80 -40.53
N LEU A 4 22.15 -17.56 -40.24
CA LEU A 4 22.48 -16.90 -38.97
C LEU A 4 21.65 -17.56 -37.87
N VAL A 5 22.28 -18.50 -37.15
CA VAL A 5 21.77 -18.96 -35.86
C VAL A 5 21.75 -17.75 -34.93
N LYS A 6 20.54 -17.24 -34.66
CA LYS A 6 20.30 -16.20 -33.67
C LYS A 6 20.56 -16.79 -32.28
N SER A 7 21.78 -16.61 -31.78
CA SER A 7 22.12 -16.86 -30.38
C SER A 7 21.16 -16.04 -29.51
N SER A 8 20.27 -16.72 -28.79
CA SER A 8 19.44 -16.10 -27.75
C SER A 8 20.36 -15.55 -26.68
N SER A 9 20.54 -14.23 -26.72
CA SER A 9 21.22 -13.46 -25.70
C SER A 9 20.56 -13.72 -24.34
N LEU A 10 21.23 -14.45 -23.46
CA LEU A 10 20.95 -14.52 -22.01
C LEU A 10 21.32 -13.19 -21.33
N ALA A 11 21.10 -12.06 -22.00
CA ALA A 11 21.37 -10.74 -21.44
C ALA A 11 20.45 -10.49 -20.24
N GLY A 12 21.03 -10.63 -19.05
CA GLY A 12 20.60 -9.88 -17.86
C GLY A 12 19.41 -10.47 -17.11
N ALA A 13 19.44 -11.75 -16.74
CA ALA A 13 18.56 -12.25 -15.68
C ALA A 13 18.96 -11.61 -14.34
N VAL A 14 18.49 -10.39 -14.07
CA VAL A 14 18.54 -9.79 -12.75
C VAL A 14 17.79 -10.72 -11.81
N SER A 15 18.46 -11.21 -10.77
CA SER A 15 17.86 -12.15 -9.81
C SER A 15 16.56 -11.54 -9.22
N PRO A 16 15.41 -12.23 -9.33
CA PRO A 16 14.14 -11.72 -8.81
C PRO A 16 14.09 -11.71 -7.27
N MET A 17 15.13 -12.19 -6.60
CA MET A 17 15.13 -12.37 -5.15
C MET A 17 15.01 -11.05 -4.37
N ILE A 18 15.60 -9.97 -4.88
CA ILE A 18 15.51 -8.65 -4.24
C ILE A 18 14.06 -8.13 -4.20
N PRO A 19 13.33 -8.03 -5.34
CA PRO A 19 11.90 -7.70 -5.32
C PRO A 19 11.06 -8.62 -4.43
N VAL A 20 11.32 -9.93 -4.47
CA VAL A 20 10.58 -10.91 -3.66
C VAL A 20 10.75 -10.63 -2.17
N LEU A 21 11.97 -10.34 -1.71
CA LEU A 21 12.24 -10.00 -0.31
C LEU A 21 11.53 -8.70 0.12
N PHE A 22 11.53 -7.67 -0.74
CA PHE A 22 10.79 -6.43 -0.45
C PHE A 22 9.27 -6.66 -0.39
N CYS A 23 8.73 -7.46 -1.30
CA CYS A 23 7.31 -7.84 -1.26
C CYS A 23 6.98 -8.63 0.00
N ALA A 24 7.80 -9.63 0.37
CA ALA A 24 7.61 -10.44 1.57
C ALA A 24 7.65 -9.58 2.84
N LEU A 25 8.62 -8.65 2.93
CA LEU A 25 8.69 -7.69 4.03
C LEU A 25 7.47 -6.79 4.07
N GLY A 26 7.01 -6.30 2.92
CA GLY A 26 5.79 -5.49 2.81
C GLY A 26 4.55 -6.24 3.31
N ILE A 27 4.38 -7.49 2.89
CA ILE A 27 3.27 -8.35 3.35
C ILE A 27 3.35 -8.58 4.85
N PHE A 28 4.55 -8.88 5.38
CA PHE A 28 4.76 -9.09 6.82
C PHE A 28 4.37 -7.84 7.63
N LEU A 29 4.85 -6.66 7.21
CA LEU A 29 4.53 -5.40 7.89
C LEU A 29 3.05 -5.05 7.81
N LEU A 30 2.42 -5.26 6.65
CA LEU A 30 1.00 -4.97 6.45
C LEU A 30 0.11 -5.91 7.28
N SER A 31 0.47 -7.21 7.34
CA SER A 31 -0.25 -8.19 8.16
C SER A 31 -0.14 -7.86 9.67
N GLY A 32 1.06 -7.48 10.13
CA GLY A 32 1.25 -7.01 11.51
C GLY A 32 0.45 -5.74 11.81
N MET A 33 0.37 -4.82 10.86
CA MET A 33 -0.46 -3.62 10.97
C MET A 33 -1.94 -3.97 11.09
N ASP A 34 -2.47 -4.91 10.29
CA ASP A 34 -3.89 -5.30 10.35
C ASP A 34 -4.27 -5.88 11.72
N ALA A 35 -3.39 -6.72 12.29
CA ALA A 35 -3.57 -7.25 13.64
C ALA A 35 -3.59 -6.14 14.71
N ALA A 36 -2.66 -5.19 14.65
CA ALA A 36 -2.63 -4.05 15.57
C ALA A 36 -3.87 -3.17 15.40
N MET A 37 -4.26 -2.86 14.16
CA MET A 37 -5.43 -2.04 13.86
C MET A 37 -6.72 -2.69 14.36
N LYS A 38 -6.87 -4.02 14.27
CA LYS A 38 -8.02 -4.74 14.84
C LYS A 38 -8.19 -4.43 16.33
N VAL A 39 -7.11 -4.47 17.10
CA VAL A 39 -7.14 -4.16 18.54
C VAL A 39 -7.49 -2.68 18.79
N LEU A 40 -6.82 -1.76 18.11
CA LEU A 40 -7.03 -0.31 18.31
C LEU A 40 -8.43 0.14 17.90
N VAL A 41 -8.95 -0.38 16.78
CA VAL A 41 -10.27 -0.01 16.25
C VAL A 41 -11.40 -0.44 17.20
N ILE A 42 -11.23 -1.56 17.91
CA ILE A 42 -12.19 -2.01 18.94
C ILE A 42 -12.07 -1.14 20.20
N ALA A 43 -10.85 -0.74 20.57
CA ALA A 43 -10.59 0.01 21.81
C ALA A 43 -10.99 1.50 21.73
N VAL A 44 -10.65 2.19 20.63
CA VAL A 44 -10.80 3.66 20.52
C VAL A 44 -11.65 4.08 19.31
N GLY A 45 -12.16 3.11 18.55
CA GLY A 45 -13.01 3.33 17.39
C GLY A 45 -12.25 3.51 16.07
N VAL A 46 -12.98 3.26 14.96
CA VAL A 46 -12.45 3.27 13.59
C VAL A 46 -11.90 4.64 13.21
N TYR A 47 -12.70 5.70 13.41
CA TYR A 47 -12.36 7.05 12.96
C TYR A 47 -11.06 7.54 13.61
N ASN A 48 -10.97 7.49 14.94
CA ASN A 48 -9.80 7.96 15.67
C ASN A 48 -8.54 7.15 15.31
N THR A 49 -8.67 5.83 15.24
CA THR A 49 -7.53 4.96 14.88
C THR A 49 -7.00 5.26 13.48
N VAL A 50 -7.89 5.36 12.48
CA VAL A 50 -7.50 5.65 11.09
C VAL A 50 -6.95 7.07 10.95
N LEU A 51 -7.48 8.04 11.69
CA LEU A 51 -6.98 9.42 11.71
C LEU A 51 -5.53 9.45 12.20
N TRP A 52 -5.24 8.91 13.39
CA TRP A 52 -3.89 8.88 13.95
C TRP A 52 -2.91 8.11 13.07
N ARG A 53 -3.31 6.94 12.56
CA ARG A 53 -2.50 6.16 11.60
C ARG A 53 -2.14 6.99 10.37
N SER A 54 -3.09 7.75 9.83
CA SER A 54 -2.88 8.55 8.62
C SER A 54 -2.05 9.81 8.89
N ILE A 55 -2.18 10.43 10.07
CA ILE A 55 -1.29 11.52 10.51
C ILE A 55 0.15 11.01 10.59
N LEU A 56 0.38 9.88 11.27
CA LEU A 56 1.72 9.29 11.40
C LEU A 56 2.32 8.93 10.03
N ALA A 57 1.53 8.28 9.16
CA ALA A 57 1.97 7.97 7.79
C ALA A 57 2.32 9.24 6.99
N THR A 58 1.54 10.30 7.15
CA THR A 58 1.78 11.60 6.49
C THR A 58 3.06 12.26 7.01
N VAL A 59 3.31 12.21 8.32
CA VAL A 59 4.55 12.74 8.91
C VAL A 59 5.77 11.95 8.40
N VAL A 60 5.72 10.62 8.43
CA VAL A 60 6.82 9.77 7.95
C VAL A 60 7.07 9.99 6.45
N ALA A 61 6.03 9.93 5.62
CA ALA A 61 6.18 10.17 4.18
C ALA A 61 6.61 11.62 3.88
N GLY A 62 6.08 12.59 4.62
CA GLY A 62 6.41 14.01 4.49
C GLY A 62 7.86 14.30 4.87
N THR A 63 8.38 13.69 5.94
CA THR A 63 9.80 13.81 6.31
C THR A 63 10.70 13.23 5.22
N GLY A 64 10.39 12.04 4.70
CA GLY A 64 11.11 11.44 3.57
C GLY A 64 11.08 12.32 2.31
N TRP A 65 9.92 12.88 1.97
CA TRP A 65 9.78 13.83 0.85
C TRP A 65 10.61 15.11 1.08
N SER A 66 10.64 15.60 2.32
CA SER A 66 11.35 16.82 2.67
C SER A 66 12.88 16.72 2.54
N MET A 67 13.43 15.49 2.52
CA MET A 67 14.86 15.20 2.36
C MET A 67 15.33 15.29 0.89
N GLY A 68 14.43 15.28 -0.09
CA GLY A 68 14.76 15.34 -1.52
C GLY A 68 14.55 16.72 -2.17
N PRO A 69 14.88 16.88 -3.47
CA PRO A 69 14.64 18.11 -4.23
C PRO A 69 13.14 18.47 -4.26
N ARG A 70 12.78 19.64 -3.73
CA ARG A 70 11.38 20.06 -3.58
C ARG A 70 10.90 20.78 -4.83
N ARG A 71 10.09 20.12 -5.64
CA ARG A 71 9.26 20.77 -6.66
C ARG A 71 7.80 20.61 -6.25
N LEU A 72 7.11 21.73 -6.07
CA LEU A 72 5.68 21.70 -5.78
C LEU A 72 4.94 21.16 -7.02
N PRO A 73 4.03 20.19 -6.86
CA PRO A 73 3.25 19.67 -7.98
C PRO A 73 2.35 20.77 -8.58
N ALA A 74 2.08 20.69 -9.87
CA ALA A 74 1.12 21.57 -10.51
C ALA A 74 -0.29 21.40 -9.87
N PRO A 75 -1.14 22.45 -9.86
CA PRO A 75 -2.47 22.38 -9.25
C PRO A 75 -3.37 21.25 -9.78
N SER A 76 -3.21 20.88 -11.06
CA SER A 76 -3.91 19.74 -11.67
C SER A 76 -3.53 18.40 -11.04
N VAL A 77 -2.24 18.21 -10.72
CA VAL A 77 -1.74 17.00 -10.04
C VAL A 77 -2.20 16.95 -8.59
N LEU A 78 -2.21 18.10 -7.91
CA LEU A 78 -2.75 18.20 -6.54
C LEU A 78 -4.24 17.81 -6.49
N ARG A 79 -5.04 18.21 -7.48
CA ARG A 79 -6.45 17.81 -7.58
C ARG A 79 -6.60 16.29 -7.74
N LEU A 80 -5.74 15.65 -8.54
CA LEU A 80 -5.75 14.19 -8.70
C LEU A 80 -5.36 13.48 -7.41
N HIS A 81 -4.35 13.97 -6.69
CA HIS A 81 -3.99 13.44 -5.38
C HIS A 81 -5.08 13.64 -4.33
N ALA A 82 -5.78 14.78 -4.36
CA ALA A 82 -6.92 15.03 -3.46
C ALA A 82 -8.08 14.07 -3.72
N LEU A 83 -8.44 13.84 -4.99
CA LEU A 83 -9.47 12.86 -5.36
C LEU A 83 -9.04 11.44 -4.94
N ARG A 84 -7.80 11.06 -5.22
CA ARG A 84 -7.24 9.78 -4.77
C ARG A 84 -7.31 9.63 -3.26
N ALA A 85 -6.92 10.67 -2.51
CA ALA A 85 -6.95 10.67 -1.06
C ALA A 85 -8.38 10.54 -0.52
N ALA A 86 -9.37 11.19 -1.14
CA ALA A 86 -10.77 11.08 -0.75
C ALA A 86 -11.30 9.64 -0.95
N VAL A 87 -11.05 9.04 -2.12
CA VAL A 87 -11.46 7.66 -2.40
C VAL A 87 -10.76 6.68 -1.45
N VAL A 88 -9.44 6.80 -1.30
CA VAL A 88 -8.66 5.95 -0.38
C VAL A 88 -9.11 6.13 1.06
N GLY A 89 -9.45 7.35 1.49
CA GLY A 89 -10.00 7.61 2.82
C GLY A 89 -11.31 6.86 3.08
N PHE A 90 -12.23 6.88 2.11
CA PHE A 90 -13.49 6.12 2.18
C PHE A 90 -13.24 4.61 2.23
N VAL A 91 -12.35 4.10 1.38
CA VAL A 91 -11.96 2.68 1.35
C VAL A 91 -11.38 2.25 2.70
N LEU A 92 -10.45 3.04 3.28
CA LEU A 92 -9.84 2.71 4.56
C LEU A 92 -10.85 2.68 5.70
N LEU A 93 -11.72 3.69 5.79
CA LEU A 93 -12.75 3.72 6.83
C LEU A 93 -13.69 2.52 6.71
N SER A 94 -14.10 2.18 5.48
CA SER A 94 -14.98 1.04 5.22
C SER A 94 -14.30 -0.29 5.54
N PHE A 95 -13.04 -0.45 5.14
CA PHE A 95 -12.23 -1.65 5.42
C PHE A 95 -12.04 -1.85 6.92
N PHE A 96 -11.55 -0.84 7.65
CA PHE A 96 -11.34 -0.95 9.09
C PHE A 96 -12.64 -1.04 9.87
N TRP A 97 -13.74 -0.48 9.34
CA TRP A 97 -15.06 -0.73 9.88
C TRP A 97 -15.45 -2.21 9.72
N GLY A 98 -15.26 -2.82 8.55
CA GLY A 98 -15.48 -4.27 8.36
C GLY A 98 -14.56 -5.11 9.26
N LEU A 99 -13.27 -4.76 9.31
CA LEU A 99 -12.25 -5.44 10.12
C LEU A 99 -12.63 -5.47 11.59
N ALA A 100 -13.27 -4.42 12.13
CA ALA A 100 -13.72 -4.40 13.52
C ALA A 100 -14.74 -5.51 13.83
N ARG A 101 -15.63 -5.84 12.87
CA ARG A 101 -16.76 -6.76 13.07
C ARG A 101 -16.46 -8.19 12.64
N LEU A 102 -15.71 -8.38 11.56
CA LEU A 102 -15.38 -9.71 11.05
C LEU A 102 -14.15 -10.29 11.75
N PRO A 103 -14.01 -11.62 11.81
CA PRO A 103 -12.73 -12.28 12.06
C PRO A 103 -11.66 -11.75 11.09
N LEU A 104 -10.43 -11.55 11.59
CA LEU A 104 -9.34 -10.94 10.79
C LEU A 104 -9.10 -11.72 9.50
N ALA A 105 -9.08 -13.06 9.57
CA ALA A 105 -8.87 -13.91 8.39
C ALA A 105 -9.93 -13.71 7.30
N GLU A 106 -11.20 -13.57 7.66
CA GLU A 106 -12.30 -13.35 6.71
C GLU A 106 -12.21 -11.96 6.06
N ALA A 107 -11.96 -10.92 6.86
CA ALA A 107 -11.83 -9.56 6.37
C ALA A 107 -10.68 -9.42 5.35
N ILE A 108 -9.53 -10.03 5.64
CA ILE A 108 -8.39 -10.06 4.71
C ILE A 108 -8.72 -10.93 3.48
N GLY A 109 -9.37 -12.09 3.67
CA GLY A 109 -9.84 -12.95 2.59
C GLY A 109 -10.70 -12.21 1.56
N LEU A 110 -11.69 -11.43 2.04
CA LEU A 110 -12.56 -10.62 1.18
C LEU A 110 -11.80 -9.50 0.44
N SER A 111 -10.71 -9.00 1.02
CA SER A 111 -9.90 -7.95 0.38
C SER A 111 -9.13 -8.47 -0.84
N PHE A 112 -8.88 -9.78 -0.94
CA PHE A 112 -8.29 -10.38 -2.14
C PHE A 112 -9.23 -10.44 -3.33
N VAL A 113 -10.53 -10.16 -3.14
CA VAL A 113 -11.49 -10.00 -4.24
C VAL A 113 -11.30 -8.64 -4.93
N ALA A 114 -10.61 -7.68 -4.28
CA ALA A 114 -10.39 -6.32 -4.78
C ALA A 114 -9.95 -6.20 -6.25
N PRO A 115 -9.04 -7.05 -6.78
CA PRO A 115 -8.58 -6.94 -8.16
C PRO A 115 -9.61 -7.33 -9.23
N LEU A 116 -10.75 -7.92 -8.86
CA LEU A 116 -11.79 -8.30 -9.83
C LEU A 116 -12.63 -7.12 -10.32
N PHE A 117 -12.51 -5.95 -9.69
CA PHE A 117 -13.27 -4.73 -9.97
C PHE A 117 -12.35 -3.52 -10.08
#